data_AF-A0AAC8X1W9-F1
#
_entry.id   AF-A0AAC8X1W9-F1
#
_cell.length_a   1.000
_cell.length_b   1.000
_cell.length_c   1.000
_cell.angle_alpha   90.00
_cell.angle_beta   90.00
_cell.angle_gamma   90.00
#
_symmetry.space_group_name_H-M   'P 1'
#
loop_
_entity.id
_entity.type
_entity.pdbx_description
1 polymer ?
#
loop_
_entity_poly.entity_id
_entity_poly.type
_entity_poly.pdbx_seq_one_letter_code
_entity_poly.pdbx_strand_id
1 'polypeptide(L)'
;MTRATFWKQVFLHTIQNIKLYVGAEAKLLLLTVIIYGVGFWVLDIHLAWLMAIGISLVALLPVIGAGVVFIPWILIEWLQGDTQVGWWLFAIYLGVELLTEILQPLLIGKDLKLPFWLPIVVTLMCTVAFNLFGVMVAGIVIPLISAYFQVKEIERAEIYDEK
;
A
#
# COMPACT_ATOMS: atom_id res chain seq x y z
N MET A 1 35.02 14.17 -5.17
CA MET A 1 33.67 14.71 -5.48
C MET A 1 33.48 16.02 -4.69
N THR A 2 33.04 17.12 -5.30
CA THR A 2 32.81 18.39 -4.57
C THR A 2 31.45 18.35 -3.85
N ARG A 3 31.34 18.95 -2.65
CA ARG A 3 30.06 19.00 -1.89
C ARG A 3 28.86 19.47 -2.74
N ALA A 4 29.09 20.39 -3.68
CA ALA A 4 28.06 20.91 -4.58
C ALA A 4 27.54 19.88 -5.60
N THR A 5 28.37 18.96 -6.09
CA THR A 5 27.94 17.89 -7.01
C THR A 5 27.18 16.78 -6.30
N PHE A 6 27.55 16.49 -5.05
CA PHE A 6 26.85 15.53 -4.19
C PHE A 6 25.38 15.94 -3.92
N TRP A 7 25.14 17.15 -3.43
CA TRP A 7 23.77 17.62 -3.14
C TRP A 7 22.89 17.72 -4.39
N LYS A 8 23.48 18.07 -5.55
CA LYS A 8 22.76 18.09 -6.83
C LYS A 8 22.30 16.69 -7.25
N GLN A 9 23.14 15.67 -7.08
CA GLN A 9 22.79 14.28 -7.40
C GLN A 9 21.72 13.72 -6.46
N VAL A 10 21.82 14.02 -5.16
CA VAL A 10 20.79 13.65 -4.18
C VAL A 10 19.45 14.25 -4.57
N PHE A 11 19.41 15.55 -4.86
CA PHE A 11 18.15 16.22 -5.20
C PHE A 11 17.53 15.70 -6.51
N LEU A 12 18.35 15.43 -7.53
CA LEU A 12 17.89 14.88 -8.80
C LEU A 12 17.33 13.46 -8.65
N HIS A 13 18.01 12.59 -7.90
CA HIS A 13 17.53 11.23 -7.65
C HIS A 13 16.25 11.21 -6.81
N THR A 14 16.12 12.10 -5.81
CA THR A 14 14.89 12.24 -5.03
C THR A 14 13.69 12.62 -5.91
N ILE A 15 13.84 13.61 -6.81
CA ILE A 15 12.77 13.99 -7.73
C ILE A 15 12.41 12.85 -8.68
N GLN A 16 13.41 12.11 -9.17
CA GLN A 16 13.18 10.98 -10.07
C GLN A 16 12.42 9.84 -9.37
N ASN A 17 12.78 9.54 -8.12
CA ASN A 17 12.10 8.54 -7.31
C ASN A 17 10.66 8.94 -6.97
N ILE A 18 10.40 10.22 -6.69
CA ILE A 18 9.05 10.74 -6.48
C ILE A 18 8.20 10.57 -7.75
N LYS A 19 8.74 10.86 -8.94
CA LYS A 19 8.01 10.67 -10.20
C LYS A 19 7.65 9.21 -10.45
N LEU A 20 8.56 8.28 -10.14
CA LEU A 20 8.31 6.85 -10.25
C LEU A 20 7.22 6.40 -9.27
N TYR A 21 7.29 6.88 -8.02
CA TYR A 21 6.28 6.59 -7.00
C TYR A 21 4.90 7.11 -7.40
N VAL A 22 4.79 8.37 -7.81
CA VAL A 22 3.53 8.97 -8.29
C VAL A 22 2.99 8.22 -9.51
N GLY A 23 3.86 7.77 -10.41
CA GLY A 23 3.46 6.96 -11.56
C GLY A 23 2.94 5.57 -11.17
N ALA A 24 3.46 4.96 -10.11
CA ALA A 24 2.97 3.69 -9.58
C ALA A 24 1.62 3.86 -8.87
N GLU A 25 1.50 4.88 -8.00
CA GLU A 25 0.26 5.27 -7.33
C GLU A 25 -0.86 5.56 -8.32
N ALA A 26 -0.58 6.28 -9.41
CA ALA A 26 -1.58 6.55 -10.44
C ALA A 26 -2.10 5.28 -11.11
N LYS A 27 -1.23 4.28 -11.36
CA LYS A 27 -1.64 2.99 -11.91
C LYS A 27 -2.47 2.18 -10.92
N LEU A 28 -2.10 2.21 -9.65
CA LEU A 28 -2.85 1.55 -8.58
C LEU A 28 -4.24 2.17 -8.44
N LEU A 29 -4.34 3.50 -8.43
CA LEU A 29 -5.62 4.19 -8.38
C LEU A 29 -6.51 3.79 -9.55
N LEU A 30 -5.99 3.75 -10.79
CA LEU A 30 -6.78 3.31 -11.94
C LEU A 30 -7.27 1.87 -11.78
N LEU A 31 -6.42 0.99 -11.26
CA LEU A 31 -6.77 -0.40 -11.00
C LEU A 31 -7.85 -0.53 -9.92
N THR A 32 -7.73 0.19 -8.79
CA THR A 32 -8.73 0.15 -7.72
C THR A 32 -10.07 0.72 -8.17
N VAL A 33 -10.08 1.77 -8.99
CA VAL A 33 -11.31 2.31 -9.58
C VAL A 33 -12.02 1.25 -10.42
N ILE A 34 -11.28 0.49 -11.23
CA ILE A 34 -11.86 -0.57 -12.06
C ILE A 34 -12.43 -1.69 -11.19
N ILE A 35 -11.68 -2.17 -10.19
CA ILE A 35 -12.12 -3.29 -9.35
C ILE A 35 -13.31 -2.89 -8.49
N TYR A 36 -13.27 -1.72 -7.83
CA TYR A 36 -14.41 -1.20 -7.07
C TYR A 36 -15.60 -0.93 -8.00
N GLY A 37 -15.38 -0.35 -9.18
CA GLY A 37 -16.44 -0.05 -10.14
C GLY A 37 -17.16 -1.30 -10.62
N VAL A 38 -16.41 -2.34 -10.99
CA VAL A 38 -16.99 -3.64 -11.38
C VAL A 38 -17.68 -4.31 -10.20
N GLY A 39 -17.05 -4.33 -9.02
CA GLY A 39 -17.62 -4.94 -7.81
C GLY A 39 -18.94 -4.29 -7.41
N PHE A 40 -19.00 -2.97 -7.37
CA PHE A 40 -20.22 -2.22 -7.06
C PHE A 40 -21.29 -2.34 -8.14
N TRP A 41 -20.88 -2.44 -9.41
CA TRP A 41 -21.83 -2.64 -10.52
C TRP A 41 -22.49 -4.02 -10.47
N VAL A 42 -21.73 -5.07 -10.11
CA VAL A 42 -22.28 -6.44 -9.92
C VAL A 42 -23.25 -6.49 -8.73
N LEU A 43 -23.02 -5.65 -7.71
CA LEU A 43 -23.92 -5.50 -6.56
C LEU A 43 -25.10 -4.56 -6.82
N ASP A 44 -25.26 -4.07 -8.06
CA ASP A 44 -26.31 -3.12 -8.47
C ASP A 44 -26.37 -1.85 -7.61
N ILE A 45 -25.22 -1.40 -7.10
CA ILE A 45 -25.12 -0.20 -6.26
C ILE A 45 -25.31 1.05 -7.14
N HIS A 46 -26.21 1.94 -6.70
CA HIS A 46 -26.44 3.21 -7.38
C HIS A 46 -25.17 4.07 -7.45
N LEU A 47 -24.90 4.64 -8.63
CA LEU A 47 -23.67 5.38 -8.94
C LEU A 47 -22.37 4.59 -8.66
N ALA A 48 -22.35 3.27 -8.88
CA ALA A 48 -21.19 2.38 -8.69
C ALA A 48 -19.84 3.00 -9.13
N TRP A 49 -19.76 3.51 -10.36
CA TRP A 49 -18.53 4.11 -10.89
C TRP A 49 -18.13 5.41 -10.19
N LEU A 50 -19.11 6.26 -9.82
CA LEU A 50 -18.82 7.51 -9.11
C LEU A 50 -18.30 7.21 -7.70
N MET A 51 -18.92 6.23 -7.03
CA MET A 51 -18.52 5.75 -5.71
C MET A 51 -17.12 5.14 -5.75
N ALA A 52 -16.82 4.32 -6.76
CA ALA A 52 -15.50 3.72 -6.95
C ALA A 52 -14.39 4.77 -7.14
N ILE A 53 -14.67 5.83 -7.91
CA ILE A 53 -13.75 6.97 -8.08
C ILE A 53 -13.56 7.70 -6.75
N GLY A 54 -14.65 8.04 -6.07
CA GLY A 54 -14.59 8.74 -4.78
C GLY A 54 -13.79 7.96 -3.73
N ILE A 55 -14.08 6.66 -3.58
CA ILE A 55 -13.39 5.80 -2.61
C ILE A 55 -11.93 5.60 -2.98
N SER A 56 -11.58 5.42 -4.25
CA SER A 56 -10.18 5.30 -4.67
C SER A 56 -9.39 6.59 -4.45
N LEU A 57 -10.02 7.76 -4.57
CA LEU A 57 -9.40 9.04 -4.21
C LEU A 57 -9.13 9.13 -2.71
N VAL A 58 -10.07 8.70 -1.87
CA VAL A 58 -9.87 8.62 -0.41
C VAL A 58 -8.79 7.59 -0.06
N ALA A 59 -8.70 6.48 -0.82
CA ALA A 59 -7.68 5.45 -0.65
C ALA A 59 -6.26 5.94 -0.92
N LEU A 60 -6.11 7.02 -1.70
CA LEU A 60 -4.82 7.69 -1.91
C LEU A 60 -4.27 8.33 -0.62
N LEU A 61 -5.10 8.47 0.43
CA LEU A 61 -4.69 9.04 1.71
C LEU A 61 -3.97 7.98 2.56
N PRO A 62 -2.70 8.22 2.95
CA PRO A 62 -1.84 7.21 3.58
C PRO A 62 -2.28 6.78 4.99
N VAL A 63 -3.12 7.56 5.68
CA VAL A 63 -3.53 7.30 7.08
C VAL A 63 -4.97 6.79 7.19
N ILE A 64 -5.83 7.16 6.25
CA ILE A 64 -7.29 6.97 6.34
C ILE A 64 -7.74 5.85 5.39
N GLY A 65 -7.13 5.74 4.21
CA GLY A 65 -7.38 4.67 3.24
C GLY A 65 -8.85 4.53 2.81
N ALA A 66 -9.15 3.44 2.12
CA ALA A 66 -10.53 3.09 1.74
C ALA A 66 -11.38 2.63 2.95
N GLY A 67 -10.72 2.18 4.03
CA GLY A 67 -11.38 1.62 5.21
C GLY A 67 -12.35 2.57 5.91
N VAL A 68 -12.11 3.89 5.88
CA VAL A 68 -13.04 4.86 6.46
C VAL A 68 -14.38 4.93 5.73
N VAL A 69 -14.44 4.56 4.45
CA VAL A 69 -15.72 4.45 3.73
C VAL A 69 -16.31 3.05 3.87
N PHE A 70 -15.50 2.01 3.70
CA PHE A 70 -15.98 0.63 3.73
C PHE A 70 -16.44 0.16 5.11
N ILE A 71 -15.69 0.45 6.18
CA ILE A 71 -16.00 -0.07 7.52
C ILE A 71 -17.39 0.41 7.99
N PRO A 72 -17.72 1.73 7.97
CA PRO A 72 -19.05 2.18 8.35
C PRO A 72 -20.14 1.63 7.45
N TRP A 73 -19.89 1.52 6.14
CA TRP A 73 -20.89 1.06 5.19
C TRP A 73 -21.22 -0.43 5.40
N ILE A 74 -20.22 -1.29 5.54
CA ILE A 74 -20.40 -2.72 5.85
C ILE A 74 -21.22 -2.89 7.14
N LEU A 75 -20.92 -2.11 8.18
CA LEU A 75 -21.67 -2.14 9.42
C LEU A 75 -23.13 -1.71 9.22
N ILE A 76 -23.38 -0.66 8.43
CA ILE A 76 -24.74 -0.20 8.13
C ILE A 76 -25.53 -1.30 7.41
N GLU A 77 -24.97 -1.95 6.39
CA GLU A 77 -25.65 -3.04 5.66
C GLU A 77 -26.01 -4.22 6.59
N TRP A 78 -25.07 -4.61 7.47
CA TRP A 78 -25.33 -5.64 8.47
C TRP A 78 -26.42 -5.25 9.48
N LEU A 79 -26.45 -3.99 9.90
CA LEU A 79 -27.48 -3.49 10.81
C LEU A 79 -28.86 -3.34 10.15
N GLN A 80 -28.90 -3.05 8.85
CA GLN A 80 -30.14 -2.96 8.08
C GLN A 80 -30.73 -4.34 7.71
N GLY A 81 -29.98 -5.41 7.95
CA GLY A 81 -30.40 -6.78 7.70
C GLY A 81 -29.98 -7.33 6.32
N ASP A 82 -29.41 -6.50 5.44
CA ASP A 82 -28.79 -6.94 4.20
C ASP A 82 -27.37 -7.46 4.44
N THR A 83 -27.32 -8.60 5.11
CA THR A 83 -26.05 -9.23 5.47
C THR A 83 -25.26 -9.69 4.24
N GLN A 84 -25.94 -10.00 3.13
CA GLN A 84 -25.31 -10.48 1.92
C GLN A 84 -24.51 -9.37 1.22
N VAL A 85 -25.08 -8.17 1.07
CA VAL A 85 -24.36 -7.02 0.51
C VAL A 85 -23.17 -6.64 1.39
N GLY A 86 -23.35 -6.63 2.71
CA GLY A 86 -22.24 -6.36 3.65
C GLY A 86 -21.06 -7.32 3.51
N TRP A 87 -21.31 -8.63 3.34
CA TRP A 87 -20.24 -9.61 3.10
C TRP A 87 -19.54 -9.41 1.75
N TRP A 88 -20.28 -9.05 0.71
CA TRP A 88 -19.67 -8.76 -0.59
C TRP A 88 -18.82 -7.49 -0.55
N LEU A 89 -19.29 -6.43 0.10
CA LEU A 89 -18.52 -5.20 0.31
C LEU A 89 -17.23 -5.49 1.11
N PHE A 90 -17.32 -6.31 2.15
CA PHE A 90 -16.16 -6.75 2.92
C PHE A 90 -15.15 -7.53 2.06
N ALA A 91 -15.61 -8.48 1.23
CA ALA A 91 -14.74 -9.23 0.34
C ALA A 91 -14.05 -8.35 -0.72
N ILE A 92 -14.78 -7.39 -1.30
CA ILE A 92 -14.22 -6.41 -2.25
C ILE A 92 -13.17 -5.53 -1.55
N TYR A 93 -13.49 -4.99 -0.38
CA TYR A 93 -12.58 -4.15 0.40
C TYR A 93 -11.25 -4.87 0.69
N LEU A 94 -11.34 -6.07 1.28
CA LEU A 94 -10.19 -6.84 1.70
C LEU A 94 -9.38 -7.35 0.50
N GLY A 95 -10.06 -7.77 -0.57
CA GLY A 95 -9.41 -8.18 -1.81
C GLY A 95 -8.64 -7.06 -2.49
N VAL A 96 -9.18 -5.84 -2.51
CA VAL A 96 -8.49 -4.69 -3.09
C VAL A 96 -7.33 -4.24 -2.22
N GLU A 97 -7.49 -4.15 -0.90
CA GLU A 97 -6.38 -3.79 0.01
C GLU A 97 -5.19 -4.74 -0.16
N LEU A 98 -5.43 -6.06 -0.10
CA LEU A 98 -4.39 -7.06 -0.30
C LEU A 98 -3.73 -6.95 -1.68
N LEU A 99 -4.53 -6.74 -2.73
CA LEU A 99 -4.00 -6.56 -4.08
C LEU A 99 -3.13 -5.31 -4.17
N THR A 100 -3.56 -4.19 -3.60
CA THR A 100 -2.76 -2.95 -3.59
C THR A 100 -1.48 -3.09 -2.77
N GLU A 101 -1.54 -3.76 -1.62
CA GLU A 101 -0.36 -4.03 -0.78
C GLU A 101 0.67 -4.90 -1.50
N ILE A 102 0.24 -5.84 -2.33
CA ILE A 102 1.12 -6.69 -3.14
C ILE A 102 1.65 -5.92 -4.36
N LEU A 103 0.80 -5.13 -5.02
CA LEU A 103 1.15 -4.43 -6.25
C LEU A 103 2.00 -3.18 -6.01
N GLN A 104 1.88 -2.49 -4.88
CA GLN A 104 2.76 -1.37 -4.50
C GLN A 104 4.25 -1.74 -4.58
N PRO A 105 4.74 -2.77 -3.84
CA PRO A 105 6.13 -3.20 -3.93
C PRO A 105 6.44 -3.88 -5.26
N LEU A 106 5.48 -4.37 -6.04
CA LEU A 106 5.77 -4.90 -7.37
C LEU A 106 6.00 -3.80 -8.41
N LEU A 107 5.22 -2.72 -8.32
CA LEU A 107 5.30 -1.56 -9.21
C LEU A 107 6.47 -0.65 -8.87
N ILE A 108 6.87 -0.61 -7.59
CA ILE A 108 7.94 0.25 -7.08
C ILE A 108 9.22 -0.56 -6.80
N GLY A 109 9.09 -1.82 -6.39
CA GLY A 109 10.12 -2.58 -5.70
C GLY A 109 10.88 -3.55 -6.58
N LYS A 110 11.53 -3.04 -7.61
CA LYS A 110 12.68 -3.75 -8.20
C LYS A 110 13.83 -3.96 -7.19
N ASP A 111 13.72 -3.45 -5.96
CA ASP A 111 14.79 -3.39 -4.97
C ASP A 111 14.52 -4.12 -3.61
N LEU A 112 13.34 -4.69 -3.34
CA LEU A 112 13.07 -5.33 -2.03
C LEU A 112 13.66 -6.75 -1.90
N LYS A 113 14.99 -6.83 -1.75
CA LYS A 113 15.75 -8.04 -1.39
C LYS A 113 15.55 -8.49 0.07
N LEU A 114 14.32 -8.68 0.53
CA LEU A 114 14.06 -9.18 1.89
C LEU A 114 13.75 -10.68 1.93
N PRO A 115 14.15 -11.39 3.01
CA PRO A 115 13.72 -12.75 3.24
C PRO A 115 12.21 -12.83 3.51
N PHE A 116 11.55 -13.79 2.87
CA PHE A 116 10.09 -13.97 2.86
C PHE A 116 9.43 -14.08 4.24
N TRP A 117 10.15 -14.54 5.26
CA TRP A 117 9.62 -14.74 6.62
C TRP A 117 9.59 -13.46 7.48
N LEU A 118 10.34 -12.42 7.11
CA LEU A 118 10.48 -11.22 7.92
C LEU A 118 9.18 -10.40 8.03
N PRO A 119 8.42 -10.16 6.95
CA PRO A 119 7.13 -9.46 7.03
C PRO A 119 6.16 -10.15 7.99
N ILE A 120 6.10 -11.48 7.95
CA ILE A 120 5.20 -12.29 8.78
C ILE A 120 5.51 -12.08 10.28
N VAL A 121 6.79 -12.13 10.64
CA VAL A 121 7.23 -11.96 12.04
C VAL A 121 6.98 -10.53 12.54
N VAL A 122 7.27 -9.52 11.72
CA VAL A 122 7.08 -8.11 12.10
C VAL A 122 5.60 -7.79 12.25
N THR A 123 4.75 -8.28 11.35
CA THR A 123 3.29 -8.14 11.48
C THR A 123 2.79 -8.79 12.76
N LEU A 124 3.20 -10.03 13.06
CA LEU A 124 2.79 -10.71 14.29
C LEU A 124 3.22 -9.92 15.55
N MET A 125 4.47 -9.43 15.58
CA MET A 125 5.02 -8.66 16.69
C MET A 125 4.28 -7.33 16.90
N CYS A 126 4.01 -6.60 15.81
CA CYS A 126 3.28 -5.35 15.89
C CYS A 126 1.82 -5.59 16.30
N THR A 127 1.16 -6.65 15.80
CA THR A 127 -0.20 -7.02 16.20
C THR A 127 -0.28 -7.41 17.68
N VAL A 128 0.72 -8.10 18.22
CA VAL A 128 0.76 -8.39 19.67
C VAL A 128 0.97 -7.12 20.50
N ALA A 129 1.79 -6.17 20.03
CA ALA A 129 2.10 -4.94 20.75
C ALA A 129 0.99 -3.87 20.68
N PHE A 130 0.32 -3.74 19.53
CA PHE A 130 -0.64 -2.66 19.23
C PHE A 130 -2.05 -3.19 18.92
N ASN A 131 -2.31 -4.48 19.14
CA ASN A 131 -3.58 -5.14 18.85
C ASN A 131 -3.94 -5.00 17.34
N LEU A 132 -5.21 -4.77 16.98
CA LEU A 132 -5.65 -4.54 15.59
C LEU A 132 -4.84 -3.43 14.85
N PHE A 133 -4.38 -2.40 15.55
CA PHE A 133 -3.53 -1.34 14.94
C PHE A 133 -2.12 -1.82 14.58
N GLY A 134 -1.70 -2.97 15.10
CA GLY A 134 -0.38 -3.52 14.83
C GLY A 134 -0.16 -3.92 13.38
N VAL A 135 -1.22 -4.28 12.65
CA VAL A 135 -1.11 -4.54 11.21
C VAL A 135 -0.78 -3.25 10.45
N MET A 136 -1.42 -2.12 10.78
CA MET A 136 -1.06 -0.81 10.21
C MET A 136 0.37 -0.39 10.56
N VAL A 137 0.79 -0.60 11.82
CA VAL A 137 2.17 -0.29 12.26
C VAL A 137 3.18 -1.16 11.51
N ALA A 138 2.89 -2.44 11.30
CA ALA A 138 3.76 -3.34 10.54
C ALA A 138 3.93 -2.89 9.09
N GLY A 139 2.85 -2.42 8.44
CA GLY A 139 2.89 -1.86 7.09
C GLY A 139 3.87 -0.69 6.93
N ILE A 140 4.14 0.08 7.99
CA ILE A 140 5.13 1.16 8.01
C ILE A 140 6.53 0.63 8.38
N VAL A 141 6.61 -0.29 9.34
CA VAL A 141 7.88 -0.80 9.89
C VAL A 141 8.60 -1.74 8.91
N ILE A 142 7.87 -2.60 8.19
CA ILE A 142 8.46 -3.58 7.25
C ILE A 142 9.23 -2.90 6.10
N PRO A 143 8.68 -1.89 5.40
CA PRO A 143 9.42 -1.14 4.37
C PRO A 143 10.64 -0.41 4.94
N LEU A 144 10.55 0.10 6.17
CA LEU A 144 11.65 0.80 6.86
C LEU A 144 12.82 -0.15 7.15
N ILE A 145 12.50 -1.34 7.66
CA ILE A 145 13.49 -2.41 7.88
C ILE A 145 14.09 -2.85 6.53
N SER A 146 13.25 -2.99 5.50
CA SER A 146 13.71 -3.31 4.14
C SER A 146 14.74 -2.32 3.61
N ALA A 147 14.43 -1.03 3.71
CA ALA A 147 15.31 0.04 3.24
C ALA A 147 16.66 0.02 3.98
N TYR A 148 16.64 -0.19 5.30
CA TYR A 148 17.87 -0.29 6.10
C TYR A 148 18.76 -1.47 5.66
N PHE A 149 18.16 -2.66 5.45
CA PHE A 149 18.94 -3.83 5.02
C PHE A 149 19.50 -3.68 3.61
N GLN A 150 18.76 -3.06 2.68
CA GLN A 150 19.25 -2.80 1.33
C GLN A 150 20.46 -1.86 1.32
N VAL A 151 20.39 -0.76 2.06
CA VAL A 151 21.52 0.19 2.16
C VAL A 151 22.76 -0.49 2.74
N LYS A 152 22.58 -1.33 3.77
CA LYS A 152 23.67 -2.09 4.38
C LYS A 152 24.25 -3.17 3.46
N GLU A 153 23.46 -3.73 2.56
CA GLU A 153 23.94 -4.70 1.56
C GLU A 153 24.76 -4.01 0.46
N ILE A 154 24.34 -2.83 0.01
CA ILE A 154 25.05 -2.01 -0.99
C ILE A 154 26.41 -1.55 -0.44
N GLU A 155 26.44 -1.05 0.79
CA GLU A 155 27.68 -0.63 1.46
C GLU A 155 28.67 -1.80 1.62
N ARG A 156 28.17 -3.02 1.86
CA ARG A 156 29.01 -4.22 1.95
C ARG A 156 29.55 -4.67 0.59
N ALA A 157 28.81 -4.45 -0.49
CA ALA A 157 29.24 -4.77 -1.86
C ALA A 157 30.33 -3.82 -2.37
N GLU A 158 30.26 -2.52 -2.05
CA GLU A 158 31.30 -1.54 -2.39
C GLU A 158 32.64 -1.84 -1.68
N ILE A 159 32.62 -2.28 -0.40
CA ILE A 159 33.83 -2.62 0.36
C ILE A 159 34.56 -3.87 -0.18
N TYR A 160 33.87 -4.72 -0.93
CA TYR A 160 34.45 -5.96 -1.48
C TYR A 160 35.04 -5.75 -2.88
N ASP A 161 34.58 -4.75 -3.64
CA ASP A 161 35.10 -4.40 -4.98
C ASP A 161 36.37 -3.53 -4.90
N GLU A 162 36.68 -2.98 -3.71
CA GLU A 162 37.87 -2.15 -3.45
C GLU A 162 39.08 -2.97 -2.92
N LYS A 163 38.99 -4.32 -2.87
CA LYS A 163 40.07 -5.23 -2.42
C LYS A 163 40.54 -6.16 -3.54
#